data_AF-A0A7S1ZB76-F1
#
_entry.id   AF-A0A7S1ZB76-F1
#
_cell.length_a   1.000
_cell.length_b   1.000
_cell.length_c   1.000
_cell.angle_alpha   90.00
_cell.angle_beta   90.00
_cell.angle_gamma   90.00
#
_symmetry.space_group_name_H-M   'P 1'
#
loop_
_entity.id
_entity.type
_entity.pdbx_description
1 polymer ?
#
loop_
_entity_poly.entity_id
_entity_poly.type
_entity_poly.pdbx_seq_one_letter_code
_entity_poly.pdbx_strand_id
1 'polypeptide(L)'
;RNERVYPEQYGQLVVGMMWSTMAQFQTWFGLAPYLAYGIQLLPLTAVSECRDDLGWSLEMYRPFADSCEDDPMCEDQGWSILQLALLATIGHRDLAAQKALSIPPHVFETPGGNGHSLTNTLWYIATRPDVARPLPLAPSEGIIPP
;
A
#
# COMPACT_ATOMS: atom_id res chain seq x y z
N ARG A 1 4.78 -12.29 18.04
CA ARG A 1 6.25 -12.41 17.95
C ARG A 1 6.58 -12.20 16.47
N ASN A 2 7.22 -11.07 16.11
CA ASN A 2 7.74 -10.86 14.77
C ASN A 2 9.10 -11.56 14.68
N GLU A 3 9.07 -12.88 14.48
CA GLU A 3 10.27 -13.65 14.23
C GLU A 3 10.53 -13.66 12.73
N ARG A 4 11.66 -13.08 12.31
CA ARG A 4 11.99 -12.97 10.89
C ARG A 4 12.31 -14.36 10.34
N VAL A 5 11.55 -14.78 9.32
CA VAL A 5 11.76 -16.08 8.66
C VAL A 5 12.97 -16.04 7.73
N TYR A 6 13.22 -14.89 7.09
CA TYR A 6 14.30 -14.71 6.12
C TYR A 6 15.61 -14.27 6.81
N PRO A 7 16.77 -14.63 6.23
CA PRO A 7 18.05 -14.26 6.80
C PRO A 7 18.26 -12.74 6.71
N GLU A 8 19.16 -12.20 7.53
CA GLU A 8 19.38 -10.75 7.65
C GLU A 8 19.73 -10.06 6.32
N GLN A 9 20.37 -10.79 5.40
CA GLN A 9 20.72 -10.31 4.06
C GLN A 9 19.47 -9.99 3.21
N TYR A 10 18.33 -10.64 3.48
CA TYR A 10 17.07 -10.29 2.85
C TYR A 10 16.44 -9.12 3.61
N GLY A 11 16.86 -7.91 3.27
CA GLY A 11 16.43 -6.68 3.95
C GLY A 11 14.95 -6.31 3.78
N GLN A 12 14.28 -6.87 2.77
CA GLN A 12 12.93 -6.47 2.38
C GLN A 12 11.85 -7.00 3.33
N LEU A 13 10.75 -6.27 3.44
CA LEU A 13 9.62 -6.62 4.31
C LEU A 13 8.61 -7.58 3.66
N VAL A 14 8.70 -7.76 2.35
CA VAL A 14 7.80 -8.62 1.57
C VAL A 14 8.59 -9.42 0.54
N VAL A 15 8.03 -10.57 0.14
CA VAL A 15 8.52 -11.37 -0.98
C VAL A 15 7.52 -11.24 -2.12
N GLY A 16 7.94 -10.66 -3.24
CA GLY A 16 7.09 -10.51 -4.42
C GLY A 16 6.93 -11.81 -5.20
N MET A 17 7.99 -12.62 -5.29
CA MET A 17 7.94 -13.95 -5.89
C MET A 17 8.68 -14.98 -5.04
N MET A 18 7.98 -16.06 -4.70
CA MET A 18 8.54 -17.21 -4.00
C MET A 18 8.69 -18.39 -4.95
N TRP A 19 9.89 -18.96 -4.96
CA TRP A 19 10.25 -20.16 -5.69
C TRP A 19 10.62 -21.26 -4.70
N SER A 20 10.74 -22.49 -5.18
CA SER A 20 11.16 -23.62 -4.33
C SER A 20 12.48 -23.39 -3.60
N THR A 21 13.39 -22.57 -4.16
CA THR A 21 14.74 -22.35 -3.63
C THR A 21 15.15 -20.88 -3.55
N MET A 22 14.23 -19.93 -3.81
CA MET A 22 14.57 -18.50 -3.91
C MET A 22 13.39 -17.62 -3.52
N ALA A 23 13.67 -16.56 -2.75
CA ALA A 23 12.74 -15.47 -2.49
C ALA A 23 13.23 -14.21 -3.20
N GLN A 24 12.36 -13.56 -3.98
CA GLN A 24 12.71 -12.36 -4.73
C GLN A 24 11.77 -11.19 -4.39
N PHE A 25 12.37 -10.01 -4.26
CA PHE A 25 11.63 -8.75 -4.13
C PHE A 25 11.44 -8.11 -5.50
N GLN A 26 10.53 -8.70 -6.29
CA GLN A 26 10.13 -8.21 -7.60
C GLN A 26 8.80 -8.85 -7.99
N THR A 27 8.21 -8.41 -9.10
CA THR A 27 7.00 -9.01 -9.67
C THR A 27 7.26 -9.51 -11.10
N TRP A 28 6.27 -10.19 -11.68
CA TRP A 28 6.32 -10.61 -13.09
C TRP A 28 6.18 -9.46 -14.09
N PHE A 29 5.68 -8.31 -13.64
CA PHE A 29 5.35 -7.16 -14.49
C PHE A 29 6.21 -5.93 -14.19
N GLY A 30 7.24 -6.07 -13.35
CA GLY A 30 8.22 -5.01 -13.12
C GLY A 30 9.05 -5.21 -11.85
N LEU A 31 10.11 -4.41 -11.77
CA LEU A 31 11.08 -4.41 -10.67
C LEU A 31 10.90 -3.23 -9.71
N ALA A 32 10.00 -2.30 -10.00
CA ALA A 32 9.77 -1.14 -9.14
C ALA A 32 9.26 -1.60 -7.75
N PRO A 33 9.84 -1.12 -6.63
CA PRO A 33 9.51 -1.64 -5.30
C PRO A 33 8.03 -1.53 -4.92
N TYR A 34 7.35 -0.47 -5.37
CA TYR A 34 5.91 -0.25 -5.12
C TYR A 34 5.05 -1.38 -5.69
N LEU A 35 5.50 -2.07 -6.76
CA LEU A 35 4.80 -3.22 -7.32
C LEU A 35 4.86 -4.42 -6.36
N ALA A 36 6.02 -4.68 -5.76
CA ALA A 36 6.22 -5.79 -4.86
C ALA A 36 5.49 -5.59 -3.51
N TYR A 37 5.39 -4.36 -3.03
CA TYR A 37 4.54 -4.00 -1.87
C TYR A 37 3.06 -4.05 -2.22
N GLY A 38 2.65 -3.37 -3.29
CA GLY A 38 1.25 -3.25 -3.71
C GLY A 38 0.60 -4.60 -4.00
N ILE A 39 1.29 -5.51 -4.68
CA ILE A 39 0.70 -6.83 -5.02
C ILE A 39 0.30 -7.65 -3.79
N GLN A 40 0.93 -7.44 -2.62
CA GLN A 40 0.56 -8.11 -1.37
C GLN A 40 -0.81 -7.64 -0.85
N LEU A 41 -1.20 -6.42 -1.21
CA LEU A 41 -2.40 -5.74 -0.74
C LEU A 41 -3.60 -5.97 -1.64
N LEU A 42 -3.41 -6.52 -2.84
CA LEU A 42 -4.49 -6.87 -3.75
C LEU A 42 -5.18 -8.19 -3.34
N PRO A 43 -6.51 -8.31 -3.54
CA PRO A 43 -7.48 -7.22 -3.71
C PRO A 43 -7.86 -6.54 -2.37
N LEU A 44 -8.46 -5.35 -2.43
CA LEU A 44 -9.09 -4.70 -1.27
C LEU A 44 -10.50 -5.27 -1.07
N THR A 45 -10.68 -6.03 0.01
CA THR A 45 -11.92 -6.72 0.37
C THR A 45 -12.13 -6.69 1.88
N ALA A 46 -13.28 -7.17 2.37
CA ALA A 46 -13.54 -7.26 3.81
C ALA A 46 -12.52 -8.14 4.56
N VAL A 47 -11.98 -9.19 3.92
CA VAL A 47 -11.00 -10.08 4.57
C VAL A 47 -9.60 -9.44 4.64
N SER A 48 -9.34 -8.37 3.90
CA SER A 48 -8.05 -7.66 3.94
C SER A 48 -7.73 -7.14 5.34
N GLU A 49 -8.72 -6.91 6.20
CA GLU A 49 -8.51 -6.58 7.63
C GLU A 49 -7.78 -7.67 8.41
N CYS A 50 -8.01 -8.94 8.09
CA CYS A 50 -7.30 -10.06 8.72
C CYS A 50 -5.88 -10.22 8.17
N ARG A 51 -5.63 -9.74 6.95
CA ARG A 51 -4.33 -9.82 6.27
C ARG A 51 -3.41 -8.66 6.68
N ASP A 52 -3.96 -7.44 6.70
CA ASP A 52 -3.23 -6.19 6.90
C ASP A 52 -3.06 -5.91 8.41
N ASP A 53 -2.31 -6.79 9.11
CA ASP A 53 -1.97 -6.61 10.52
C ASP A 53 -1.39 -5.20 10.77
N LEU A 54 -1.82 -4.56 11.87
CA LEU A 54 -1.41 -3.18 12.16
C LEU A 54 0.11 -3.07 12.35
N GLY A 55 0.74 -4.03 13.05
CA GLY A 55 2.18 -4.03 13.27
C GLY A 55 2.97 -4.12 11.97
N TRP A 56 2.58 -5.06 11.10
CA TRP A 56 3.17 -5.19 9.76
C TRP A 56 2.91 -3.96 8.88
N SER A 57 1.69 -3.40 8.92
CA SER A 57 1.33 -2.20 8.15
C SER A 57 2.14 -0.97 8.56
N LEU A 58 2.42 -0.82 9.86
CA LEU A 58 3.29 0.25 10.39
C LEU A 58 4.72 0.13 9.87
N GLU A 59 5.27 -1.09 9.79
CA GLU A 59 6.60 -1.33 9.24
C GLU A 59 6.64 -1.12 7.72
N MET A 60 5.59 -1.53 7.01
CA MET A 60 5.56 -1.54 5.55
C MET A 60 5.19 -0.20 4.91
N TYR A 61 4.44 0.66 5.61
CA TYR A 61 3.93 1.91 5.03
C TYR A 61 5.03 2.79 4.43
N ARG A 62 6.10 3.08 5.18
CA ARG A 62 7.16 4.00 4.71
C ARG A 62 7.90 3.47 3.48
N PRO A 63 8.46 2.24 3.48
CA PRO A 63 9.12 1.72 2.27
C PRO A 63 8.23 1.71 1.03
N PHE A 64 6.93 1.44 1.19
CA PHE A 64 6.00 1.52 0.07
C PHE A 64 5.75 2.98 -0.33
N ALA A 65 5.46 3.87 0.61
CA ALA A 65 5.21 5.29 0.33
C ALA A 65 6.41 5.95 -0.38
N ASP A 66 7.62 5.76 0.13
CA ASP A 66 8.87 6.27 -0.45
C ASP A 66 9.01 5.75 -1.89
N SER A 67 8.82 4.45 -2.11
CA SER A 67 8.93 3.86 -3.45
C SER A 67 7.86 4.33 -4.45
N CYS A 68 6.72 4.82 -3.96
CA CYS A 68 5.64 5.37 -4.76
C CYS A 68 5.87 6.86 -5.06
N GLU A 69 6.45 7.62 -4.12
CA GLU A 69 6.84 9.02 -4.31
C GLU A 69 8.03 9.15 -5.27
N ASP A 70 8.97 8.19 -5.23
CA ASP A 70 10.13 8.17 -6.12
C ASP A 70 9.80 7.85 -7.59
N ASP A 71 8.61 7.32 -7.88
CA ASP A 71 8.21 6.93 -9.24
C ASP A 71 6.75 7.34 -9.55
N PRO A 72 6.53 8.34 -10.44
CA PRO A 72 5.18 8.80 -10.79
C PRO A 72 4.31 7.70 -11.42
N MET A 73 4.91 6.64 -11.96
CA MET A 73 4.17 5.49 -12.47
C MET A 73 3.37 4.77 -11.38
N CYS A 74 3.71 4.93 -10.11
CA CYS A 74 2.92 4.37 -9.02
C CYS A 74 1.49 4.96 -9.00
N GLU A 75 1.36 6.29 -9.11
CA GLU A 75 0.07 6.96 -9.14
C GLU A 75 -0.60 6.80 -10.51
N ASP A 76 0.13 7.04 -11.60
CA ASP A 76 -0.40 6.97 -12.97
C ASP A 76 -0.93 5.58 -13.33
N GLN A 77 -0.42 4.51 -12.69
CA GLN A 77 -0.85 3.13 -12.90
C GLN A 77 -1.74 2.59 -11.76
N GLY A 78 -2.18 3.46 -10.83
CA GLY A 78 -3.17 3.13 -9.81
C GLY A 78 -2.69 2.33 -8.60
N TRP A 79 -1.38 2.10 -8.46
CA TRP A 79 -0.81 1.41 -7.29
C TRP A 79 -0.90 2.24 -6.01
N SER A 80 -0.98 3.57 -6.13
CA SER A 80 -1.21 4.48 -5.01
C SER A 80 -2.53 4.22 -4.26
N ILE A 81 -3.54 3.61 -4.90
CA ILE A 81 -4.80 3.21 -4.23
C ILE A 81 -4.53 2.30 -3.02
N LEU A 82 -3.57 1.39 -3.17
CA LEU A 82 -3.18 0.43 -2.13
C LEU A 82 -2.33 1.08 -1.03
N GLN A 83 -1.53 2.08 -1.40
CA GLN A 83 -0.83 2.93 -0.44
C GLN A 83 -1.82 3.73 0.41
N LEU A 84 -2.91 4.25 -0.18
CA LEU A 84 -3.98 4.93 0.58
C LEU A 84 -4.72 3.98 1.51
N ALA A 85 -4.92 2.72 1.09
CA ALA A 85 -5.49 1.68 1.94
C ALA A 85 -4.63 1.45 3.19
N LEU A 86 -3.31 1.37 3.05
CA LEU A 86 -2.39 1.31 4.18
C LEU A 86 -2.40 2.59 5.03
N LEU A 87 -2.41 3.77 4.40
CA LEU A 87 -2.47 5.06 5.10
C LEU A 87 -3.67 5.12 6.04
N ALA A 88 -4.82 4.60 5.61
CA ALA A 88 -6.00 4.45 6.45
C ALA A 88 -5.76 3.44 7.60
N THR A 89 -5.16 2.28 7.32
CA THR A 89 -4.84 1.25 8.31
C THR A 89 -3.88 1.74 9.40
N ILE A 90 -2.93 2.63 9.08
CA ILE A 90 -1.98 3.20 10.06
C ILE A 90 -2.52 4.44 10.78
N GLY A 91 -3.81 4.76 10.63
CA GLY A 91 -4.52 5.75 11.44
C GLY A 91 -4.88 7.07 10.76
N HIS A 92 -4.70 7.20 9.44
CA HIS A 92 -4.93 8.45 8.70
C HIS A 92 -6.10 8.36 7.72
N ARG A 93 -7.25 7.86 8.20
CA ARG A 93 -8.44 7.62 7.37
C ARG A 93 -8.92 8.87 6.63
N ASP A 94 -8.97 10.01 7.32
CA ASP A 94 -9.47 11.26 6.73
C ASP A 94 -8.57 11.76 5.59
N LEU A 95 -7.25 11.70 5.79
CA LEU A 95 -6.28 12.06 4.77
C LEU A 95 -6.33 11.08 3.60
N ALA A 96 -6.39 9.77 3.88
CA ALA A 96 -6.53 8.74 2.85
C ALA A 96 -7.81 8.94 2.01
N ALA A 97 -8.94 9.27 2.66
CA ALA A 97 -10.20 9.53 1.97
C ALA A 97 -10.13 10.77 1.08
N GLN A 98 -9.52 11.85 1.58
CA GLN A 98 -9.32 13.08 0.79
C GLN A 98 -8.43 12.82 -0.43
N LYS A 99 -7.31 12.11 -0.25
CA LYS A 99 -6.44 11.70 -1.37
C LYS A 99 -7.13 10.75 -2.34
N ALA A 100 -7.99 9.84 -1.85
CA ALA A 100 -8.74 8.94 -2.72
C ALA A 100 -9.73 9.71 -3.61
N LEU A 101 -10.35 10.77 -3.06
CA LEU A 101 -11.26 11.64 -3.82
C LEU A 101 -10.55 12.49 -4.89
N SER A 102 -9.24 12.75 -4.75
CA SER A 102 -8.46 13.46 -5.76
C SER A 102 -7.92 12.56 -6.87
N ILE A 103 -8.07 11.23 -6.78
CA ILE A 103 -7.60 10.30 -7.81
C ILE A 103 -8.38 10.53 -9.12
N PRO A 104 -7.70 10.79 -10.25
CA PRO A 104 -8.36 10.92 -11.54
C PRO A 104 -9.13 9.64 -11.92
N PRO A 105 -10.36 9.74 -12.46
CA PRO A 105 -11.17 8.55 -12.78
C PRO A 105 -10.48 7.51 -13.67
N HIS A 106 -9.66 7.95 -14.63
CA HIS A 106 -8.94 7.06 -15.55
C HIS A 106 -7.95 6.13 -14.83
N VAL A 107 -7.46 6.51 -13.64
CA VAL A 107 -6.53 5.68 -12.86
C VAL A 107 -7.19 4.36 -12.47
N PHE A 108 -8.52 4.33 -12.24
CA PHE A 108 -9.27 3.10 -11.97
C PHE A 108 -9.43 2.18 -13.21
N GLU A 109 -8.91 2.56 -14.36
CA GLU A 109 -8.89 1.74 -15.58
C GLU A 109 -7.48 1.21 -15.91
N THR A 110 -6.47 1.59 -15.12
CA THR A 110 -5.06 1.25 -15.32
C THR A 110 -4.72 -0.12 -14.70
N PRO A 111 -3.56 -0.74 -15.03
CA PRO A 111 -3.19 -2.07 -14.55
C PRO A 111 -3.24 -2.27 -13.02
N GLY A 112 -2.86 -1.27 -12.22
CA GLY A 112 -2.95 -1.34 -10.75
C GLY A 112 -4.30 -0.87 -10.21
N GLY A 113 -5.05 -0.07 -10.97
CA GLY A 113 -6.35 0.48 -10.55
C GLY A 113 -7.58 -0.30 -10.99
N ASN A 114 -7.50 -1.14 -12.04
CA ASN A 114 -8.66 -1.80 -12.66
C ASN A 114 -9.36 -2.86 -11.80
N GLY A 115 -8.71 -3.32 -10.73
CA GLY A 115 -9.31 -4.17 -9.70
C GLY A 115 -10.06 -3.38 -8.61
N HIS A 116 -10.07 -2.05 -8.70
CA HIS A 116 -10.65 -1.14 -7.72
C HIS A 116 -11.74 -0.27 -8.33
N SER A 117 -12.56 0.31 -7.46
CA SER A 117 -13.43 1.43 -7.78
C SER A 117 -13.27 2.48 -6.69
N LEU A 118 -13.54 3.75 -7.00
CA LEU A 118 -13.51 4.81 -5.99
C LEU A 118 -14.42 4.47 -4.79
N THR A 119 -15.60 3.89 -5.06
CA THR A 119 -16.54 3.48 -4.01
C THR A 119 -15.98 2.37 -3.13
N ASN A 120 -15.32 1.35 -3.70
CA ASN A 120 -14.67 0.28 -2.92
C ASN A 120 -13.50 0.82 -2.10
N THR A 121 -12.68 1.69 -2.69
CA THR A 121 -11.54 2.33 -2.02
C THR A 121 -12.02 3.15 -0.81
N LEU A 122 -13.03 4.01 -1.00
CA LEU A 122 -13.60 4.82 0.08
C LEU A 122 -14.25 3.96 1.16
N TRP A 123 -14.96 2.89 0.78
CA TRP A 123 -15.52 1.93 1.73
C TRP A 123 -14.43 1.25 2.57
N TYR A 124 -13.34 0.80 1.94
CA TYR A 124 -12.23 0.17 2.65
C TYR A 124 -11.60 1.13 3.66
N ILE A 125 -11.33 2.36 3.25
CA ILE A 125 -10.75 3.43 4.09
C ILE A 125 -11.68 3.74 5.27
N ALA A 126 -12.97 3.95 5.01
CA ALA A 126 -13.95 4.34 6.03
C ALA A 126 -14.17 3.24 7.09
N THR A 127 -13.94 1.98 6.74
CA THR A 127 -14.15 0.84 7.65
C THR A 127 -12.90 0.46 8.46
N ARG A 128 -11.75 1.12 8.25
CA ARG A 128 -10.56 0.86 9.08
C ARG A 128 -10.83 1.26 10.54
N PRO A 129 -10.33 0.50 11.53
CA PRO A 129 -10.50 0.83 12.94
C PRO A 129 -9.72 2.09 13.32
N ASP A 130 -10.11 2.73 14.42
CA ASP A 130 -9.33 3.81 15.01
C ASP A 130 -8.02 3.28 15.59
N VAL A 131 -6.92 3.96 15.25
CA VAL A 131 -5.58 3.61 15.73
C VAL A 131 -5.21 4.55 16.86
N ALA A 132 -5.02 4.01 18.07
CA ALA A 132 -4.70 4.81 19.26
C ALA A 132 -3.40 5.64 19.13
N ARG A 133 -2.46 5.19 18.29
CA ARG A 133 -1.23 5.90 17.98
C ARG A 133 -0.95 5.82 16.47
N PRO A 134 -1.48 6.76 15.68
CA PRO A 134 -1.20 6.82 14.25
C PRO A 134 0.30 6.98 13.99
N LEU A 135 0.78 6.44 12.86
CA LEU A 135 2.18 6.60 12.46
C LEU A 135 2.47 8.09 12.16
N PRO A 136 3.53 8.71 12.70
CA PRO A 136 3.89 10.07 12.32
C PRO A 136 4.33 10.13 10.85
N LEU A 137 3.62 10.96 10.08
CA LEU A 137 3.89 11.21 8.66
C LEU A 137 5.00 12.25 8.48
N ALA A 138 5.71 12.16 7.36
CA ALA A 138 6.59 13.21 6.91
C ALA A 138 5.79 14.46 6.47
N PRO A 139 6.38 15.68 6.50
CA PRO A 139 5.68 16.89 6.10
C PRO A 139 5.12 16.87 4.67
N SER A 140 5.78 16.19 3.73
CA SER A 140 5.32 16.04 2.33
C SER A 140 4.06 15.18 2.23
N GLU A 141 3.92 14.16 3.07
CA GLU A 141 2.82 13.19 3.01
C GLU A 141 1.48 13.76 3.50
N GLY A 142 1.52 14.78 4.36
CA GLY A 142 0.33 15.42 4.93
C GLY A 142 -0.34 16.46 4.02
N ILE A 143 0.23 16.72 2.84
CA ILE A 143 -0.27 17.74 1.92
C ILE A 143 -1.15 17.06 0.85
N ILE A 144 -2.30 17.68 0.57
CA ILE A 144 -3.11 17.33 -0.59
C ILE A 144 -2.67 18.27 -1.72
N PRO A 145 -2.15 17.75 -2.84
CA PRO A 145 -1.81 18.59 -3.98
C PRO A 145 -3.05 19.35 -4.47
N PRO A 146 -2.88 20.60 -4.96
CA PRO A 146 -3.98 21.47 -5.35
C PRO A 146 -4.85 20.93 -6.49
#